data_AF-A0A1B3ZFN5-F1
#
_entry.id   AF-A0A1B3ZFN5-F1
#
_cell.length_a   1.000
_cell.length_b   1.000
_cell.length_c   1.000
_cell.angle_alpha   90.00
_cell.angle_beta   90.00
_cell.angle_gamma   90.00
#
_symmetry.space_group_name_H-M   'P 1'
#
loop_
_entity.id
_entity.type
_entity.pdbx_description
1 polymer ?
#
loop_
_entity_poly.entity_id
_entity_poly.type
_entity_poly.pdbx_seq_one_letter_code
_entity_poly.pdbx_strand_id
1 'polypeptide(L)' 'MFVYRVIATGTIEEKILALQERKAALAEALWSEDAAAPAHLTADDIAFLLGWKTARENSAPRRPRIVSHQVV' A
#
# COMPACT_ATOMS: atom_id res chain seq x y z
N MET A 1 -10.04 28.93 13.03
CA MET A 1 -10.84 27.70 13.28
C MET A 1 -9.87 26.54 13.47
N PHE A 2 -10.27 25.51 14.23
CA PHE A 2 -9.43 24.33 14.51
C PHE A 2 -10.11 23.05 14.01
N VAL A 3 -9.30 22.10 13.54
CA VAL A 3 -9.73 20.74 13.19
C VAL A 3 -8.89 19.76 14.00
N TYR A 4 -9.56 18.85 14.69
CA TYR A 4 -8.92 17.82 15.48
C TYR A 4 -9.16 16.46 14.85
N ARG A 5 -8.11 15.65 14.79
CA ARG A 5 -8.16 14.27 14.31
C ARG A 5 -7.60 13.36 15.39
N VAL A 6 -8.47 12.58 16.00
CA VAL A 6 -8.08 11.55 16.98
C VAL A 6 -7.72 10.28 16.21
N ILE A 7 -6.65 9.61 16.63
CA ILE A 7 -6.18 8.33 16.08
C ILE A 7 -6.14 7.34 17.24
N ALA A 8 -6.81 6.20 17.09
CA ALA A 8 -6.79 5.15 18.11
C ALA A 8 -5.49 4.33 18.04
N THR A 9 -4.77 4.29 19.16
CA THR A 9 -3.52 3.53 19.31
C THR A 9 -3.77 2.02 19.29
N GLY A 10 -2.84 1.26 18.68
CA GLY A 10 -2.92 -0.19 18.55
C GLY A 10 -3.91 -0.66 17.48
N THR A 11 -4.39 0.23 16.62
CA THR A 11 -5.40 -0.07 15.59
C THR A 11 -4.85 0.11 14.17
N ILE A 12 -5.71 -0.18 13.18
CA ILE A 12 -5.36 0.04 11.77
C ILE A 12 -5.19 1.52 11.42
N GLU A 13 -5.76 2.44 12.21
CA GLU A 13 -5.75 3.89 11.93
C GLU A 13 -4.33 4.47 11.90
N GLU A 14 -3.42 3.97 12.73
CA GLU A 14 -2.00 4.38 12.74
C GLU A 14 -1.32 4.00 11.41
N LYS A 15 -1.60 2.79 10.91
CA LYS A 15 -1.06 2.31 9.65
C LYS A 15 -1.63 3.08 8.47
N ILE A 16 -2.92 3.43 8.52
CA ILE A 16 -3.56 4.27 7.51
C ILE A 16 -2.94 5.67 7.51
N LEU A 17 -2.69 6.27 8.68
CA LEU A 17 -2.00 7.55 8.77
C LEU A 17 -0.60 7.50 8.15
N ALA A 18 0.21 6.50 8.52
CA ALA A 18 1.54 6.32 7.93
C ALA A 18 1.49 6.11 6.40
N LEU A 19 0.48 5.41 5.90
CA LEU A 19 0.26 5.25 4.45
C LEU A 19 -0.16 6.57 3.78
N GLN A 20 -0.99 7.37 4.44
CA GLN A 20 -1.40 8.68 3.93
C GLN A 20 -0.20 9.63 3.85
N GLU A 21 0.65 9.67 4.88
CA GLU A 21 1.88 10.48 4.89
C GLU A 21 2.83 10.08 3.77
N ARG A 22 3.06 8.77 3.59
CA ARG A 22 3.88 8.26 2.48
C ARG A 22 3.30 8.62 1.11
N LYS A 23 1.97 8.56 0.96
CA LYS A 23 1.30 8.95 -0.28
C LYS A 23 1.41 10.46 -0.54
N ALA A 24 1.28 11.29 0.49
CA ALA A 24 1.42 12.74 0.37
C ALA A 24 2.85 13.13 0.00
N ALA A 25 3.86 12.53 0.64
CA ALA A 25 5.26 12.75 0.31
C ALA A 25 5.59 12.37 -1.14
N LEU A 26 5.02 11.26 -1.63
CA LEU A 26 5.17 10.86 -3.02
C LEU A 26 4.49 11.85 -3.98
N ALA A 27 3.27 12.29 -3.66
CA ALA A 27 2.56 13.27 -4.47
C ALA A 27 3.34 14.60 -4.56
N GLU A 28 3.88 15.05 -3.43
CA GLU A 28 4.72 16.25 -3.36
C GLU A 28 5.97 16.11 -4.24
N ALA A 29 6.65 14.96 -4.15
CA ALA A 29 7.82 14.68 -4.99
C ALA A 29 7.52 14.61 -6.49
N LEU A 30 6.28 14.30 -6.88
CA LEU A 30 5.83 14.26 -8.27
C LEU A 30 5.38 15.63 -8.80
N TRP A 31 4.86 16.50 -7.93
CA TRP A 31 4.21 17.76 -8.32
C TRP A 31 5.00 19.02 -7.98
N SER A 32 6.12 18.93 -7.26
CA SER A 32 6.91 20.12 -6.92
C SER A 32 7.52 20.75 -8.18
N GLU A 33 7.42 22.08 -8.29
CA GLU A 33 7.87 22.84 -9.46
C GLU A 33 9.39 22.77 -9.69
N ASP A 34 10.16 22.43 -8.64
CA ASP A 34 11.62 22.19 -8.67
C ASP A 34 12.00 20.72 -8.90
N ALA A 35 11.04 19.80 -9.02
CA ALA A 35 11.33 18.43 -9.42
C ALA A 35 11.87 18.46 -10.85
N ALA A 36 13.19 18.32 -10.99
CA ALA A 36 13.91 18.33 -12.25
C ALA A 36 13.38 17.26 -13.22
N ALA A 37 12.36 17.66 -14.01
CA ALA A 37 11.51 16.80 -14.81
C ALA A 37 10.81 15.68 -13.99
N PRO A 38 9.58 15.26 -14.34
CA PRO A 38 9.07 14.00 -13.83
C PRO A 38 10.08 12.94 -14.26
N ALA A 39 10.83 12.39 -13.31
CA ALA A 39 11.68 11.23 -13.54
C ALA A 39 10.83 10.25 -14.35
N HIS A 40 11.23 9.97 -15.59
CA HIS A 40 10.39 9.32 -16.60
C HIS A 40 9.73 8.07 -16.01
N LEU A 41 8.49 8.21 -15.54
CA LEU A 41 7.74 7.13 -14.93
C LEU A 41 7.47 6.10 -16.02
N THR A 42 8.05 4.91 -15.87
CA THR A 42 7.80 3.83 -16.80
C THR A 42 6.44 3.20 -16.53
N ALA A 43 5.92 2.45 -17.49
CA ALA A 43 4.70 1.68 -17.29
C ALA A 43 4.80 0.73 -16.08
N ASP A 44 5.98 0.17 -15.83
CA ASP A 44 6.25 -0.66 -14.65
C ASP A 44 6.17 0.13 -13.34
N ASP A 45 6.66 1.37 -13.32
CA ASP A 45 6.58 2.25 -12.14
C ASP A 45 5.13 2.62 -11.84
N ILE A 46 4.37 3.07 -12.86
CA ILE A 46 2.95 3.38 -12.70
C ILE A 46 2.18 2.18 -12.16
N ALA A 47 2.48 1.00 -12.69
CA ALA A 47 1.73 -0.17 -12.35
C ALA A 47 2.11 -0.67 -10.93
N PHE A 48 3.40 -0.61 -10.55
CA PHE A 48 3.83 -0.79 -9.15
C PHE A 48 3.14 0.21 -8.21
N LEU A 49 3.06 1.49 -8.59
CA LEU A 49 2.40 2.55 -7.82
C LEU A 49 0.90 2.29 -7.61
N LEU A 50 0.22 1.75 -8.62
CA LEU A 50 -1.21 1.39 -8.56
C LEU A 50 -1.48 0.03 -7.91
N GLY A 51 -0.44 -0.68 -7.45
CA GLY A 51 -0.56 -1.93 -6.70
C GLY A 51 -1.01 -3.14 -7.54
N TRP A 52 -1.01 -3.03 -8.87
CA TRP A 52 -1.49 -4.10 -9.76
C TRP A 52 -0.62 -5.38 -9.68
N LYS A 53 0.67 -5.22 -9.32
CA LYS A 53 1.70 -6.28 -9.41
C LYS A 53 1.70 -7.14 -8.16
N THR A 54 1.29 -6.59 -7.02
CA THR A 54 1.36 -7.27 -5.71
C THR A 54 0.05 -7.97 -5.32
N ALA A 55 -1.10 -7.52 -5.83
CA ALA A 55 -2.39 -8.12 -5.53
C ALA A 55 -2.56 -9.53 -6.16
N ARG A 56 -1.95 -9.78 -7.33
CA ARG A 56 -2.03 -11.07 -8.03
C ARG A 56 -1.05 -12.11 -7.47
N GLU A 57 0.16 -11.71 -7.08
CA GLU A 57 1.22 -12.59 -6.55
C GLU A 57 0.80 -13.25 -5.22
N ASN A 58 0.16 -12.50 -4.31
CA ASN A 58 -0.26 -12.99 -3.00
C ASN A 58 -1.58 -13.79 -2.99
N SER A 59 -2.21 -13.98 -4.15
CA SER A 59 -3.49 -14.68 -4.30
C SER A 59 -3.35 -16.16 -4.68
N ALA A 60 -2.14 -16.73 -4.65
CA ALA A 60 -1.95 -18.16 -4.85
C ALA A 60 -2.90 -18.92 -3.89
N PRO A 61 -3.77 -19.81 -4.40
CA PRO A 61 -4.73 -20.50 -3.57
C PRO A 61 -3.95 -21.31 -2.53
N ARG A 62 -4.02 -20.89 -1.26
CA ARG A 62 -3.54 -21.69 -0.14
C ARG A 62 -4.37 -22.98 -0.16
N ARG A 63 -3.82 -24.03 -0.77
CA ARG A 63 -4.46 -25.34 -0.80
C ARG A 63 -4.82 -25.68 0.63
N PRO A 64 -6.10 -26.00 0.95
CA PRO A 64 -6.43 -26.46 2.27
C PRO A 64 -5.61 -27.72 2.53
N ARG A 65 -4.74 -27.67 3.54
CA ARG A 65 -4.05 -28.85 4.06
C ARG A 65 -5.12 -29.70 4.72
N ILE A 66 -5.72 -30.61 3.96
CA ILE A 66 -6.55 -31.67 4.51
C ILE A 66 -5.59 -32.53 5.33
N VAL A 67 -5.59 -32.31 6.64
CA VAL A 67 -5.02 -33.28 7.58
C VAL A 67 -5.95 -34.48 7.54
N SER A 68 -5.57 -35.51 6.79
CA SER A 68 -6.23 -36.81 6.85
C SER A 68 -6.07 -37.34 8.28
N HIS A 69 -7.06 -37.06 9.14
CA HIS A 69 -7.29 -37.82 10.34
C HIS A 69 -7.73 -39.21 9.87
N GLN A 70 -6.76 -40.12 9.79
CA GLN A 70 -7.02 -41.53 9.68
C GLN A 70 -7.63 -41.95 11.01
N VAL A 71 -8.97 -42.01 11.05
CA VAL A 71 -9.70 -42.63 12.16
C VAL A 71 -9.60 -44.13 11.96
N VAL A 72 -8.89 -44.74 12.92
CA VAL A 72 -8.85 -46.17 13.35
C VAL A 72 -9.26 -47.21 12.31
#